data_AF-A0A0C2FWX2-F1
#
_entry.id   AF-A0A0C2FWX2-F1
#
_cell.length_a   1.000
_cell.length_b   1.000
_cell.length_c   1.000
_cell.angle_alpha   90.00
_cell.angle_beta   90.00
_cell.angle_gamma   90.00
#
_symmetry.space_group_name_H-M   'P 1'
#
loop_
_entity.id
_entity.type
_entity.pdbx_description
1 polymer ?
#
loop_
_entity_poly.entity_id
_entity_poly.type
_entity_poly.pdbx_seq_one_letter_code
_entity_poly.pdbx_strand_id
1 'polypeptide(L)'
;MFLLRYAGVDNALRQFGAGSDEADQAMARIDLYIHELQQKLEEHDLFTSTNLVVLSDHGLAQIEEEEQFYLEECLSDYSKVVKVVNLHSMLMVFTEPEDEGHVGFTALCSS
;
A
#
# COMPACT_ATOMS: atom_id res chain seq x y z
N MET A 1 -13.41 -22.77 -3.90
CA MET A 1 -12.73 -21.47 -4.04
C MET A 1 -11.64 -21.40 -3.00
N PHE A 2 -10.40 -21.19 -3.41
CA PHE A 2 -9.25 -21.03 -2.52
C PHE A 2 -8.65 -19.65 -2.73
N LEU A 3 -8.17 -19.03 -1.65
CA LEU A 3 -7.54 -17.72 -1.68
C LEU A 3 -6.12 -17.87 -1.13
N LEU A 4 -5.16 -17.35 -1.89
CA LEU A 4 -3.75 -17.31 -1.52
C LEU A 4 -3.30 -15.85 -1.50
N ARG A 5 -2.61 -15.45 -0.44
CA ARG A 5 -2.04 -14.11 -0.31
C ARG A 5 -0.52 -14.21 -0.16
N TYR A 6 0.20 -13.45 -0.98
CA TYR A 6 1.65 -13.32 -0.90
C TYR A 6 2.02 -11.87 -0.62
N ALA A 7 2.81 -11.62 0.42
CA ALA A 7 3.22 -10.26 0.83
C ALA A 7 4.70 -9.96 0.55
N GLY A 8 5.43 -10.89 -0.09
CA GLY A 8 6.88 -10.75 -0.25
C GLY A 8 7.29 -9.57 -1.14
N VAL A 9 6.51 -9.26 -2.18
CA VAL A 9 6.76 -8.10 -3.05
C VAL A 9 6.52 -6.79 -2.29
N ASP A 10 5.38 -6.64 -1.60
CA ASP A 10 5.08 -5.45 -0.79
C ASP A 10 6.16 -5.19 0.27
N ASN A 11 6.58 -6.24 0.99
CA ASN A 11 7.64 -6.12 1.99
C ASN A 11 8.97 -5.64 1.39
N ALA A 12 9.37 -6.20 0.24
CA ALA A 12 10.61 -5.80 -0.42
C ALA A 12 10.54 -4.34 -0.92
N LEU A 13 9.45 -3.98 -1.59
CA LEU A 13 9.21 -2.63 -2.08
C LEU A 13 9.22 -1.59 -0.96
N ARG A 14 8.60 -1.88 0.19
CA ARG A 14 8.56 -0.96 1.33
C ARG A 14 9.89 -0.82 2.06
N GLN A 15 10.71 -1.87 2.06
CA GLN A 15 11.97 -1.88 2.79
C GLN A 15 13.15 -1.37 1.96
N PHE A 16 13.16 -1.64 0.66
CA PHE A 16 14.30 -1.38 -0.22
C PHE A 16 13.97 -0.43 -1.38
N GLY A 17 12.69 -0.11 -1.60
CA GLY A 17 12.25 0.79 -2.65
C GLY A 17 11.94 0.07 -3.97
N ALA A 18 11.35 0.81 -4.90
CA ALA A 18 11.18 0.35 -6.27
C ALA A 18 12.53 0.30 -6.99
N GLY A 19 12.76 -0.75 -7.79
CA GLY A 19 13.99 -0.92 -8.57
C GLY A 19 15.20 -1.44 -7.78
N SER A 20 15.00 -1.89 -6.54
CA SER A 20 16.05 -2.58 -5.79
C SER A 20 16.21 -4.03 -6.24
N ASP A 21 17.40 -4.60 -6.05
CA ASP A 21 17.66 -6.01 -6.32
C ASP A 21 16.73 -6.92 -5.50
N GLU A 22 16.36 -6.52 -4.28
CA GLU A 22 15.44 -7.25 -3.42
C GLU A 22 14.01 -7.26 -3.96
N ALA A 23 13.55 -6.15 -4.53
CA ALA A 23 12.24 -6.09 -5.18
C ALA A 23 12.20 -7.02 -6.41
N ASP A 24 13.26 -6.99 -7.23
CA ASP A 24 13.38 -7.86 -8.40
C ASP A 24 13.46 -9.34 -8.01
N GLN A 25 14.21 -9.66 -6.95
CA GLN A 25 14.28 -11.03 -6.41
C GLN A 25 12.93 -11.49 -5.83
N ALA A 26 12.18 -10.60 -5.18
CA ALA A 26 10.85 -10.91 -4.65
C ALA A 26 9.85 -11.18 -5.78
N MET A 27 9.95 -10.43 -6.88
CA MET A 27 9.16 -10.63 -8.10
C MET A 27 9.49 -11.96 -8.79
N ALA A 28 10.78 -12.26 -8.99
CA ALA A 28 11.20 -13.54 -9.56
C ALA A 28 10.73 -14.73 -8.69
N ARG A 29 10.72 -14.58 -7.37
CA ARG A 29 10.27 -15.64 -6.45
C ARG A 29 8.77 -15.94 -6.57
N ILE A 30 7.92 -14.92 -6.67
CA ILE A 30 6.47 -15.17 -6.82
C ILE A 30 6.14 -15.76 -8.19
N ASP A 31 6.85 -15.37 -9.25
CA ASP A 31 6.72 -15.98 -10.58
C ASP A 31 7.03 -17.49 -10.52
N LEU A 32 8.14 -17.86 -9.87
CA LEU A 32 8.48 -19.28 -9.65
C LEU A 32 7.41 -20.02 -8.85
N TYR A 33 6.84 -19.41 -7.81
CA TYR A 33 5.76 -20.05 -7.04
C TYR A 33 4.47 -20.24 -7.84
N ILE A 34 4.13 -19.29 -8.71
CA ILE A 34 3.01 -19.42 -9.64
C ILE A 34 3.28 -20.57 -10.61
N HIS A 35 4.50 -20.65 -11.16
CA HIS A 35 4.90 -21.73 -12.05
C HIS A 35 4.82 -23.10 -11.37
N GLU A 36 5.36 -23.24 -10.15
CA GLU A 36 5.27 -24.49 -9.37
C GLU A 36 3.82 -24.88 -9.05
N LEU A 37 2.95 -23.89 -8.79
CA LEU A 37 1.52 -24.14 -8.59
C LEU A 37 0.88 -24.67 -9.87
N GLN A 38 1.16 -24.06 -11.02
CA GLN A 38 0.66 -24.52 -12.31
C GLN A 38 1.11 -25.95 -12.61
N GLN A 39 2.40 -26.27 -12.40
CA GLN A 39 2.93 -27.62 -12.57
C GLN A 39 2.20 -28.63 -11.68
N LYS A 40 1.99 -28.32 -10.40
CA LYS A 40 1.24 -29.20 -9.49
C LYS A 40 -0.23 -29.35 -9.90
N LEU A 41 -0.86 -28.31 -10.45
CA LEU A 41 -2.20 -28.44 -11.00
C LEU A 41 -2.23 -29.36 -12.22
N GLU A 42 -1.21 -29.32 -13.07
CA GLU A 42 -1.09 -30.23 -14.23
C GLU A 42 -0.86 -31.68 -13.78
N GLU A 43 0.07 -31.92 -12.85
CA GLU A 43 0.37 -33.24 -12.28
C GLU A 43 -0.84 -33.95 -11.65
N HIS A 44 -1.84 -33.17 -11.22
CA HIS A 44 -3.07 -33.65 -10.60
C HIS A 44 -4.30 -33.57 -11.51
N ASP A 45 -4.15 -33.32 -12.82
CA ASP A 45 -5.24 -33.17 -13.79
C ASP A 45 -6.25 -32.04 -13.44
N LEU A 46 -5.81 -31.06 -12.65
CA LEU A 46 -6.62 -29.94 -12.19
C LEU A 46 -6.46 -28.68 -13.04
N PHE A 47 -5.41 -28.59 -13.86
CA PHE A 47 -5.10 -27.37 -14.61
C PHE A 47 -6.22 -26.93 -15.55
N THR A 48 -6.85 -27.87 -16.26
CA THR A 48 -7.93 -27.57 -17.22
C THR A 48 -9.30 -27.33 -16.56
N SER A 49 -9.45 -27.72 -15.29
CA SER A 49 -10.69 -27.60 -14.52
C SER A 49 -10.64 -26.49 -13.46
N THR A 50 -9.50 -25.83 -13.31
CA THR A 50 -9.26 -24.78 -12.31
C THR A 50 -8.88 -23.47 -12.97
N ASN A 51 -9.65 -22.41 -12.72
CA ASN A 51 -9.27 -21.06 -13.12
C ASN A 51 -8.29 -20.46 -12.10
N LEU A 52 -7.08 -20.15 -12.54
CA LEU A 52 -6.10 -19.40 -11.75
C LEU A 52 -6.19 -17.91 -12.11
N VAL A 53 -6.48 -17.07 -11.12
CA VAL A 53 -6.55 -15.61 -11.28
C VAL A 53 -5.52 -14.97 -10.34
N VAL A 54 -4.60 -14.18 -10.90
CA VAL A 54 -3.53 -13.48 -10.16
C VAL A 54 -3.83 -11.99 -10.21
N LEU A 55 -3.87 -11.35 -9.04
CA LEU A 55 -4.22 -9.94 -8.87
C LEU A 55 -3.31 -9.31 -7.82
N SER A 56 -3.09 -8.00 -7.94
CA SER A 56 -2.51 -7.16 -6.88
C SER A 56 -3.61 -6.29 -6.27
N ASP A 57 -3.46 -5.90 -5.01
CA ASP A 57 -4.34 -4.94 -4.33
C ASP A 57 -3.98 -3.49 -4.69
N HIS A 58 -2.69 -3.17 -4.83
CA HIS A 58 -2.20 -1.87 -5.27
C HIS A 58 -0.83 -1.98 -5.97
N GLY A 59 -0.36 -0.85 -6.51
CA GLY A 59 1.03 -0.67 -6.93
C GLY A 59 1.88 -0.01 -5.83
N LEU A 60 3.08 0.45 -6.20
CA LEU A 60 3.91 1.32 -5.35
C LEU A 60 4.18 2.62 -6.11
N ALA A 61 4.04 3.75 -5.42
CA ALA A 61 4.58 5.03 -5.86
C ALA A 61 5.87 5.30 -5.07
N GLN A 62 6.92 5.75 -5.75
CA GLN A 62 8.13 6.21 -5.07
C GLN A 62 7.80 7.50 -4.32
N ILE A 63 8.24 7.58 -3.06
CA ILE A 63 8.06 8.77 -2.22
C ILE A 63 9.42 9.47 -2.17
N GLU A 64 9.47 10.74 -2.57
CA GLU A 64 10.63 11.60 -2.34
C GLU A 64 10.56 12.15 -0.91
N GLU A 65 11.61 11.96 -0.10
CA GLU A 65 11.60 12.37 1.32
C GLU A 65 11.42 13.89 1.50
N GLU A 66 11.77 14.67 0.47
CA GLU A 66 11.63 16.13 0.45
C GLU A 66 10.17 16.62 0.35
N GLU A 67 9.21 15.71 0.09
CA GLU A 67 7.77 16.01 0.00
C GLU A 67 6.98 15.62 1.27
N GLN A 68 7.67 15.44 2.41
CA GLN A 68 6.99 15.15 3.68
C GLN A 68 6.57 16.43 4.41
N PHE A 69 5.31 16.49 4.81
CA PHE A 69 4.76 17.62 5.56
C PHE A 69 4.46 17.24 7.01
N TYR A 70 4.73 18.16 7.93
CA TYR A 70 4.28 18.01 9.32
C TYR A 70 2.82 18.47 9.45
N LEU A 71 1.97 17.61 10.01
CA LEU A 71 0.54 17.91 10.14
C LEU A 71 0.26 19.19 10.94
N GLU A 72 1.11 19.46 11.93
CA GLU A 72 1.08 20.67 12.77
C GLU A 72 1.32 21.96 11.96
N GLU A 73 2.09 21.87 10.88
CA GLU A 73 2.38 23.00 9.98
C GLU A 73 1.27 23.18 8.93
N CYS A 74 0.56 22.10 8.62
CA CYS A 74 -0.47 22.09 7.58
C CYS A 74 -1.87 22.47 8.05
N LEU A 75 -2.22 22.18 9.31
CA LEU A 75 -3.57 22.46 9.82
C LEU A 75 -3.65 23.87 10.42
N SER A 76 -4.70 24.60 10.05
CA SER A 76 -4.95 25.97 10.53
C SER A 76 -5.05 26.08 12.06
N ASP A 77 -5.54 25.03 12.72
CA ASP A 77 -5.60 24.94 14.19
C ASP A 77 -5.50 23.46 14.63
N TYR A 78 -4.28 23.01 14.89
CA TYR A 78 -4.00 21.64 15.31
C TYR A 78 -4.58 21.31 16.70
N SER A 79 -4.82 22.30 17.55
CA SER A 79 -5.29 22.08 18.93
C SER A 79 -6.70 21.48 19.01
N LYS A 80 -7.48 21.62 17.93
CA LYS A 80 -8.84 21.11 17.76
C LYS A 80 -8.89 19.67 17.22
N VAL A 81 -7.73 19.09 16.92
CA VAL A 81 -7.65 17.70 16.45
C VAL A 81 -7.77 16.76 17.63
N VAL A 82 -8.85 15.98 17.64
CA VAL A 82 -9.13 14.97 18.69
C VAL A 82 -8.44 13.65 18.34
N LYS A 83 -8.39 13.30 17.05
CA LYS A 83 -7.81 12.04 16.59
C LYS A 83 -7.30 12.14 15.16
N VAL A 84 -6.17 11.52 14.94
CA VAL A 84 -5.60 11.30 13.61
C VAL A 84 -5.58 9.80 13.32
N VAL A 85 -6.08 9.39 12.16
CA VAL A 85 -6.08 7.98 11.70
C VAL A 85 -5.41 7.90 10.35
N ASN A 86 -4.51 6.92 10.21
CA ASN A 86 -3.55 6.77 9.10
C ASN A 86 -2.57 7.95 9.02
N LEU A 87 -1.36 7.73 8.50
CA LEU A 87 -0.29 8.75 8.47
C LEU A 87 0.57 8.62 7.19
N HIS A 88 0.05 7.94 6.16
CA HIS A 88 0.79 7.68 4.93
C HIS A 88 0.06 8.38 3.79
N SER A 89 -0.35 7.65 2.75
CA SER A 89 -1.03 8.22 1.57
C SER A 89 -2.44 8.77 1.83
N MET A 90 -3.03 8.45 2.98
CA MET A 90 -4.32 8.98 3.38
C MET A 90 -4.27 9.30 4.87
N LEU A 91 -4.85 10.43 5.22
CA LEU A 91 -4.99 10.92 6.58
C LEU A 91 -6.47 11.20 6.85
N MET A 92 -6.96 10.78 8.00
CA MET A 92 -8.26 11.18 8.51
C MET A 92 -8.05 11.97 9.80
N VAL A 93 -8.54 13.22 9.80
CA VAL A 93 -8.49 14.12 10.95
C VAL A 93 -9.89 14.24 11.52
N PHE A 94 -10.03 13.97 12.80
CA PHE A 94 -11.30 14.08 13.53
C PHE A 94 -11.21 15.25 14.50
N THR A 95 -12.23 16.09 14.47
CA THR A 95 -12.47 17.20 15.40
C THR A 95 -13.73 16.91 16.22
N GLU A 96 -13.99 17.73 17.24
CA GLU A 96 -15.32 17.76 17.84
C GLU A 96 -16.36 18.24 16.81
N PRO A 97 -17.64 17.83 16.92
CA PRO A 97 -18.69 18.23 15.97
C PRO A 97 -18.86 19.75 15.84
N GLU A 98 -18.70 20.50 16.93
CA GLU A 98 -18.76 21.96 16.94
C GLU A 98 -17.61 22.63 16.16
N ASP A 99 -16.49 21.92 15.96
CA ASP A 99 -15.30 22.42 15.27
C ASP A 99 -15.22 21.92 13.81
N GLU A 100 -16.21 21.15 13.35
CA GLU A 100 -16.29 20.69 11.96
C GLU A 100 -16.28 21.90 10.99
N GLY A 101 -15.45 21.83 9.95
CA GLY A 101 -15.27 22.93 8.98
C GLY A 101 -14.38 24.09 9.45
N HIS A 102 -13.88 24.07 10.69
CA HIS A 102 -12.99 25.10 11.24
C HIS A 102 -11.52 24.69 11.26
N VAL A 103 -11.22 23.42 11.00
CA VAL A 103 -9.87 22.89 10.79
C VAL A 103 -9.70 22.57 9.31
N GLY A 104 -8.82 23.30 8.65
CA GLY A 104 -8.54 23.14 7.22
C GLY A 104 -7.04 23.07 6.93
N PHE A 105 -6.69 22.48 5.80
CA PHE A 105 -5.33 22.50 5.28
C PHE A 105 -4.99 23.89 4.74
N THR A 106 -3.82 24.40 5.12
CA THR A 106 -3.31 25.67 4.61
C THR A 106 -2.67 25.49 3.23
N ALA A 107 -2.55 26.60 2.49
CA ALA A 107 -2.04 26.61 1.12
C ALA A 107 -0.63 25.99 0.98
N LEU A 108 0.15 25.97 2.06
CA LEU A 108 1.52 25.43 2.10
C LEU A 108 1.59 23.91 1.86
N CYS A 109 0.50 23.18 2.05
CA CYS A 109 0.45 21.72 1.92
C CYS A 109 -0.51 21.25 0.81
N SER A 110 -0.68 22.05 -0.25
CA SER A 110 -1.65 21.81 -1.34
C SER A 110 -1.03 21.34 -2.66
N SER A 111 0.25 20.95 -2.65
CA SER A 111 0.98 20.47 -3.83
C SER A 111 0.66 19.02 -4.15
#